data_AF-A0A4V0Y1S1-F1
#
_entry.id   AF-A0A4V0Y1S1-F1
#
_cell.length_a   1.000
_cell.length_b   1.000
_cell.length_c   1.000
_cell.angle_alpha   90.00
_cell.angle_beta   90.00
_cell.angle_gamma   90.00
#
_symmetry.space_group_name_H-M   'P 1'
#
loop_
_entity.id
_entity.type
_entity.pdbx_description
1 polymer ?
#
loop_
_entity_poly.entity_id
_entity_poly.type
_entity_poly.pdbx_seq_one_letter_code
_entity_poly.pdbx_strand_id
1 'polypeptide(L)'
;MTIEELRERCVQLEQQNAELTAKLNWFMEQFRLSKKRQFGVSSERTKPLEEQLLLFNEAEAGARPEAPEPDLETITYQRRKKHSRREMNLEDLLVEVVEHRLPEEERVCQSSRRSPA
;
A
#
# COMPACT_ATOMS: atom_id res chain seq x y z
N MET A 1 -60.66 -5.95 -21.21
CA MET A 1 -59.76 -5.09 -20.43
C MET A 1 -59.99 -3.65 -20.84
N THR A 2 -60.32 -2.80 -19.88
CA THR A 2 -60.51 -1.36 -20.10
C THR A 2 -59.16 -0.64 -20.07
N ILE A 3 -59.12 0.58 -20.62
CA ILE A 3 -57.90 1.42 -20.63
C ILE A 3 -57.45 1.75 -19.19
N GLU A 4 -58.40 1.86 -18.26
CA GLU A 4 -58.14 2.14 -16.84
C GLU A 4 -57.47 0.95 -16.13
N GLU A 5 -57.97 -0.27 -16.34
CA GLU A 5 -57.36 -1.50 -15.81
C GLU A 5 -55.90 -1.67 -16.30
N LEU A 6 -55.64 -1.32 -17.55
CA LEU A 6 -54.29 -1.34 -18.12
C LEU A 6 -53.36 -0.33 -17.45
N ARG A 7 -53.84 0.88 -17.16
CA ARG A 7 -53.06 1.93 -16.49
C ARG A 7 -52.73 1.55 -15.05
N GLU A 8 -53.69 1.01 -14.29
CA GLU A 8 -53.45 0.54 -12.94
C GLU A 8 -52.40 -0.57 -12.90
N ARG A 9 -52.47 -1.50 -13.86
CA ARG A 9 -51.50 -2.58 -13.99
C ARG A 9 -50.10 -2.09 -14.34
N CYS A 10 -49.97 -1.07 -15.19
CA CYS A 10 -48.68 -0.43 -15.46
C CYS A 10 -48.06 0.16 -14.20
N VAL A 11 -48.82 0.91 -13.40
CA VAL A 11 -48.33 1.51 -12.15
C VAL A 11 -47.88 0.44 -11.16
N GLN A 12 -48.65 -0.64 -11.00
CA GLN A 12 -48.27 -1.75 -10.13
C GLN A 12 -46.97 -2.43 -10.58
N LEU A 13 -46.81 -2.66 -11.88
CA LEU A 13 -45.61 -3.27 -12.44
C LEU A 13 -44.39 -2.35 -12.31
N GLU A 14 -44.56 -1.04 -12.44
CA GLU A 14 -43.48 -0.07 -12.23
C GLU A 14 -43.02 -0.06 -10.76
N GLN A 15 -43.94 -0.07 -9.81
CA GLN A 15 -43.63 -0.20 -8.38
C GLN A 15 -42.90 -1.50 -8.07
N GLN A 16 -43.38 -2.63 -8.59
CA GLN A 16 -42.72 -3.93 -8.41
C GLN A 16 -41.32 -3.94 -9.00
N ASN A 17 -41.13 -3.37 -10.20
CA ASN A 17 -39.81 -3.25 -10.80
C ASN A 17 -38.86 -2.39 -9.97
N ALA A 18 -39.35 -1.26 -9.43
CA ALA A 18 -38.55 -0.40 -8.57
C ALA A 18 -38.11 -1.13 -7.29
N GLU A 19 -39.01 -1.84 -6.62
CA GLU A 19 -38.68 -2.64 -5.43
C GLU A 19 -37.67 -3.75 -5.74
N LEU A 20 -37.90 -4.50 -6.83
CA LEU A 20 -37.01 -5.60 -7.22
C LEU A 20 -35.62 -5.09 -7.57
N THR A 21 -35.53 -3.97 -8.28
CA THR A 21 -34.26 -3.34 -8.64
C THR A 21 -33.51 -2.86 -7.41
N ALA A 22 -34.21 -2.26 -6.44
CA ALA A 22 -33.61 -1.85 -5.16
C ALA A 22 -33.05 -3.05 -4.37
N LYS A 23 -33.82 -4.14 -4.28
CA LYS A 23 -33.37 -5.39 -3.62
C LYS A 23 -32.16 -5.99 -4.33
N LEU A 24 -32.16 -6.01 -5.66
CA LEU A 24 -31.06 -6.54 -6.47
C LEU A 24 -29.79 -5.73 -6.25
N ASN A 25 -29.87 -4.40 -6.29
CA ASN A 25 -28.72 -3.53 -6.02
C ASN A 25 -28.14 -3.76 -4.62
N TRP A 26 -29.00 -3.85 -3.61
CA TRP A 26 -28.58 -4.15 -2.25
C TRP A 26 -27.87 -5.51 -2.14
N PHE A 27 -28.42 -6.56 -2.74
CA PHE A 27 -27.78 -7.87 -2.76
C PHE A 27 -26.43 -7.87 -3.50
N MET A 28 -26.33 -7.13 -4.61
CA MET A 28 -25.09 -7.00 -5.37
C MET A 28 -24.00 -6.31 -4.55
N GLU A 29 -24.33 -5.28 -3.78
CA GLU A 29 -23.40 -4.63 -2.85
C GLU A 29 -22.92 -5.59 -1.75
N GLN A 30 -23.85 -6.31 -1.11
CA GLN A 30 -23.51 -7.32 -0.10
C GLN A 30 -22.64 -8.43 -0.68
N PHE A 31 -22.93 -8.87 -1.90
CA PHE A 31 -22.15 -9.89 -2.59
C PHE A 31 -20.73 -9.41 -2.90
N ARG A 32 -20.57 -8.18 -3.40
CA ARG A 32 -19.25 -7.57 -3.63
C ARG A 32 -18.44 -7.48 -2.34
N LEU A 33 -19.06 -7.03 -1.24
CA LEU A 33 -18.42 -6.98 0.07
C LEU A 33 -17.99 -8.37 0.55
N SER A 34 -18.87 -9.37 0.42
CA SER A 34 -18.58 -10.76 0.79
C SER A 34 -17.41 -11.32 -0.02
N LYS A 35 -17.40 -11.12 -1.34
CA LYS A 35 -16.29 -11.53 -2.22
C LYS A 35 -14.98 -10.84 -1.87
N LYS A 36 -15.02 -9.54 -1.57
CA LYS A 36 -13.85 -8.79 -1.11
C LYS A 36 -13.31 -9.34 0.21
N ARG A 37 -14.18 -9.69 1.17
CA ARG A 37 -13.74 -10.31 2.43
C ARG A 37 -13.14 -11.70 2.22
N GLN A 38 -13.78 -12.53 1.39
CA GLN A 38 -13.33 -13.88 1.10
C GLN A 38 -11.98 -13.90 0.38
N PHE A 39 -11.82 -13.09 -0.66
CA PHE A 39 -10.66 -13.14 -1.55
C PHE A 39 -9.62 -12.05 -1.31
N GLY A 40 -10.00 -10.92 -0.72
CA GLY A 40 -9.04 -9.87 -0.33
C GLY A 40 -8.12 -10.36 0.78
N VAL A 41 -8.68 -10.97 1.82
CA VAL A 41 -7.92 -11.54 2.93
C VAL A 41 -7.05 -12.74 2.49
N SER A 42 -7.47 -13.50 1.47
CA SER A 42 -6.64 -14.60 0.95
C SER A 42 -5.44 -14.14 0.13
N SER A 43 -5.51 -12.95 -0.48
CA SER A 43 -4.39 -12.41 -1.27
C SER A 43 -3.20 -11.97 -0.42
N GLU A 44 -3.46 -11.51 0.80
CA GLU A 44 -2.43 -11.09 1.77
C GLU A 44 -1.94 -12.25 2.65
N ARG A 45 -2.73 -13.34 2.72
CA ARG A 45 -2.35 -14.56 3.46
C ARG A 45 -1.54 -15.50 2.59
N THR A 46 -0.32 -15.11 2.27
CA THR A 46 0.70 -16.12 1.97
C THR A 46 1.02 -16.80 3.30
N LYS A 47 0.64 -18.08 3.47
CA LYS A 47 1.14 -18.86 4.60
C LYS A 47 2.67 -18.82 4.49
N PRO A 48 3.40 -18.35 5.50
CA PRO A 48 4.84 -18.39 5.46
C PRO A 48 5.22 -19.85 5.23
N LEU A 49 5.82 -20.15 4.08
CA LEU A 49 6.40 -21.46 3.87
C LEU A 49 7.59 -21.51 4.82
N GLU A 50 7.71 -22.56 5.63
CA GLU A 50 8.83 -22.70 6.57
C GLU A 50 10.18 -22.57 5.83
N GLU A 51 10.22 -23.04 4.57
CA GLU A 51 11.34 -22.88 3.64
C GLU A 51 11.67 -21.41 3.31
N GLN A 52 10.67 -20.51 3.23
CA GLN A 52 10.90 -19.07 3.03
C GLN A 52 11.51 -18.41 4.27
N LEU A 53 11.12 -18.85 5.47
CA LEU A 53 11.65 -18.33 6.73
C LEU A 53 13.11 -18.79 6.96
N LEU A 54 13.47 -19.96 6.46
CA LEU A 54 14.78 -20.58 6.65
C LEU A 54 15.79 -20.29 5.52
N LEU A 55 15.40 -19.54 4.49
CA LEU A 55 16.23 -19.28 3.29
C LEU A 55 17.61 -18.69 3.60
N PHE A 56 17.75 -17.92 4.68
CA PHE A 56 19.00 -17.27 5.08
C PHE A 56 19.63 -17.90 6.34
N ASN A 57 19.16 -19.07 6.77
CA ASN A 57 19.60 -19.68 8.02
C ASN A 57 20.85 -20.58 7.88
N GLU A 58 21.60 -20.45 6.79
CA GLU A 58 22.78 -21.29 6.52
C GLU A 58 23.86 -21.13 7.61
N ALA A 59 24.07 -19.91 8.10
CA ALA A 59 25.10 -19.61 9.09
C ALA A 59 24.76 -20.18 10.49
N GLU A 60 23.51 -20.08 10.95
CA GLU A 60 23.13 -20.63 12.26
C GLU A 60 22.98 -22.16 12.20
N ALA A 61 22.47 -22.71 11.09
CA ALA A 61 22.39 -24.16 10.89
C ALA A 61 23.78 -24.82 10.82
N GLY A 62 24.78 -24.12 10.28
CA GLY A 62 26.18 -24.56 10.24
C GLY A 62 26.99 -24.21 11.48
N ALA A 63 26.45 -23.39 12.39
CA ALA A 63 27.18 -22.93 13.57
C ALA A 63 27.41 -24.08 14.54
N ARG A 64 28.66 -24.18 15.03
CA ARG A 64 29.03 -25.10 16.10
C ARG A 64 29.40 -24.27 17.33
N PRO A 65 28.43 -23.97 18.23
CA PRO A 65 28.67 -23.10 19.38
C PRO A 65 29.67 -23.70 20.39
N GLU A 66 29.90 -25.01 20.33
CA GLU A 66 30.87 -25.72 21.16
C GLU A 66 32.29 -25.72 20.57
N ALA A 67 32.47 -25.25 19.32
CA ALA A 67 33.79 -25.17 18.72
C ALA A 67 34.57 -23.98 19.31
N PRO A 68 35.87 -24.13 19.60
CA PRO A 68 36.70 -23.02 20.07
C PRO A 68 36.76 -21.92 19.01
N GLU A 69 36.68 -20.67 19.44
CA GLU A 69 36.87 -19.53 18.56
C GLU A 69 38.26 -19.60 17.91
N PRO A 70 38.39 -19.27 16.61
CA PRO A 70 39.67 -19.27 15.94
C PRO A 70 40.62 -18.23 16.56
N ASP A 71 41.89 -18.59 16.67
CA ASP A 71 42.91 -17.68 17.20
C ASP A 71 43.02 -16.43 16.32
N LEU A 72 42.92 -15.26 16.97
CA LEU A 72 43.05 -13.98 16.28
C LEU A 72 44.53 -13.71 15.97
N GLU A 73 44.90 -13.88 14.71
CA GLU A 73 46.21 -13.46 14.22
C GLU A 73 46.33 -11.93 14.28
N THR A 74 47.25 -11.43 15.10
CA THR A 74 47.54 -10.00 15.17
C THR A 74 48.38 -9.62 13.96
N ILE A 75 47.81 -8.84 13.05
CA ILE A 75 48.54 -8.28 11.89
C ILE A 75 49.74 -7.48 12.43
N THR A 76 50.95 -7.93 12.13
CA THR A 76 52.20 -7.34 12.62
C THR A 76 52.49 -5.96 12.03
N TYR A 77 51.84 -5.61 10.92
CA TYR A 77 52.05 -4.33 10.25
C TYR A 77 50.89 -3.36 10.48
N GLN A 78 51.21 -2.24 11.15
CA GLN A 78 50.32 -1.09 11.18
C GLN A 78 50.64 -0.14 10.02
N ARG A 79 49.77 -0.12 9.01
CA ARG A 79 49.82 0.88 7.93
C ARG A 79 49.46 2.25 8.49
N ARG A 80 50.31 3.26 8.25
CA ARG A 80 49.94 4.67 8.47
C ARG A 80 48.77 5.03 7.54
N LYS A 81 47.57 5.21 8.10
CA LYS A 81 46.41 5.71 7.35
C LYS A 81 46.72 7.16 6.96
N LYS A 82 46.79 7.45 5.66
CA LYS A 82 46.73 8.84 5.18
C LYS A 82 45.39 9.41 5.66
N HIS A 83 45.41 10.59 6.23
CA HIS A 83 44.20 11.34 6.59
C HIS A 83 43.53 11.82 5.29
N SER A 84 42.86 10.91 4.56
CA SER A 84 41.98 11.31 3.48
C SER A 84 40.76 11.96 4.13
N ARG A 85 40.42 13.17 3.71
CA ARG A 85 39.18 13.82 4.08
C ARG A 85 38.03 12.85 3.76
N ARG A 86 37.34 12.36 4.80
CA ARG A 86 36.19 11.45 4.65
C ARG A 86 34.93 12.18 4.19
N GLU A 87 34.95 13.50 4.27
CA GLU A 87 33.90 14.35 3.78
C GLU A 87 33.96 14.36 2.26
N MET A 88 32.87 13.92 1.63
CA MET A 88 32.66 14.06 0.20
C MET A 88 32.60 15.57 -0.08
N ASN A 89 33.57 16.12 -0.82
CA ASN A 89 33.51 17.50 -1.27
C ASN A 89 32.42 17.59 -2.35
N LEU A 90 31.24 18.09 -1.97
CA LEU A 90 30.08 18.23 -2.86
C LEU A 90 29.96 19.64 -3.46
N GLU A 91 30.97 20.50 -3.25
CA GLU A 91 30.99 21.90 -3.71
C GLU A 91 30.90 22.02 -5.25
N ASP A 92 31.47 21.06 -5.99
CA ASP A 92 31.47 21.05 -7.46
C ASP A 92 30.24 20.35 -8.07
N LEU A 93 29.30 19.88 -7.26
CA LEU A 93 28.12 19.17 -7.76
C LEU A 93 27.07 20.19 -8.26
N LEU A 94 26.72 20.10 -9.55
CA LEU A 94 25.67 20.92 -10.14
C LEU A 94 24.33 20.63 -9.45
N VAL A 95 23.73 21.64 -8.82
CA VAL A 95 22.40 21.55 -8.20
C VAL A 95 21.40 22.21 -9.14
N GLU A 96 20.53 21.41 -9.74
CA GLU A 96 19.37 21.90 -10.49
C GLU A 96 18.17 22.00 -9.54
N VAL A 97 17.62 23.21 -9.38
CA VAL A 97 16.39 23.46 -8.60
C VAL A 97 15.24 23.67 -9.57
N VAL A 98 14.25 22.76 -9.54
CA VAL A 98 13.02 22.88 -10.35
C VAL A 98 11.88 23.35 -9.46
N GLU A 99 11.45 24.60 -9.63
CA GLU A 99 10.27 25.13 -8.93
C GLU A 99 8.97 24.76 -9.67
N HIS A 100 8.10 24.00 -9.01
CA HIS A 100 6.74 23.74 -9.49
C HIS A 100 5.76 24.64 -8.73
N ARG A 101 5.24 25.69 -9.38
CA ARG A 101 4.20 26.55 -8.83
C ARG A 101 2.85 26.19 -9.44
N LEU A 102 1.84 26.04 -8.60
CA LEU A 102 0.46 25.93 -9.07
C LEU A 102 0.06 27.19 -9.82
N PRO A 103 -0.71 27.09 -10.91
CA PRO A 103 -1.33 28.25 -11.56
C PRO A 103 -2.32 28.92 -10.60
N GLU A 104 -2.54 30.22 -10.73
CA GLU A 104 -3.27 31.03 -9.74
C GLU A 104 -4.72 30.54 -9.53
N GLU A 105 -5.32 29.99 -10.57
CA GLU A 105 -6.65 29.44 -10.62
C GLU A 105 -6.81 28.17 -9.77
N GLU A 106 -5.72 27.43 -9.56
CA GLU A 106 -5.68 26.21 -8.75
C GLU A 106 -5.20 26.46 -7.31
N ARG A 107 -4.73 27.68 -7.00
CA ARG A 107 -4.36 28.10 -5.64
C ARG A 107 -5.58 28.42 -4.77
N VAL A 108 -6.70 27.73 -4.98
CA VAL A 108 -7.94 27.90 -4.22
C VAL A 108 -8.02 26.78 -3.19
N CYS A 109 -7.74 27.12 -1.92
CA CYS A 109 -7.96 26.21 -0.82
C CYS A 109 -9.46 26.12 -0.50
N GLN A 110 -10.12 25.05 -0.92
CA GLN A 110 -11.56 24.84 -0.66
C GLN A 110 -11.90 24.63 0.83
N SER A 111 -10.90 24.62 1.73
CA SER A 111 -11.08 24.27 3.14
C SER A 111 -10.55 25.29 4.16
N SER A 112 -10.38 26.57 3.82
CA SER A 112 -10.13 27.59 4.86
C SER A 112 -11.43 28.05 5.51
N ARG A 113 -11.96 27.26 6.47
CA ARG A 113 -12.91 27.77 7.48
C ARG A 113 -12.16 28.68 8.45
N ARG A 114 -12.06 29.97 8.14
CA ARG A 114 -11.87 31.01 9.16
C ARG A 114 -12.56 32.28 8.68
N SER A 115 -13.69 32.59 9.30
CA SER A 115 -14.33 33.89 9.17
C SER A 115 -13.39 34.98 9.71
N PRO A 116 -13.25 36.12 9.03
CA PRO A 116 -12.60 37.28 9.60
C PRO A 116 -13.50 37.89 10.69
N ALA A 117 -12.89 38.24 11.83
CA ALA A 117 -13.47 39.12 12.84
C ALA A 117 -13.17 40.58 12.48
#